data_AF-A0A7Y5JYJ1-F1
#
_entry.id   AF-A0A7Y5JYJ1-F1
#
_cell.length_a   1.000
_cell.length_b   1.000
_cell.length_c   1.000
_cell.angle_alpha   90.00
_cell.angle_beta   90.00
_cell.angle_gamma   90.00
#
_symmetry.space_group_name_H-M   'P 1'
#
loop_
_entity.id
_entity.type
_entity.pdbx_description
1 polymer ?
#
loop_
_entity_poly.entity_id
_entity_poly.type
_entity_poly.pdbx_seq_one_letter_code
_entity_poly.pdbx_strand_id
1 'polypeptide(L)'
;GTIEMLLDEDGSYYFMEMNTRIQVEHPVTEMLYGVDLVKEQIRVAAGDRLSFLELPERRGHVIECRVNAEDPSRNFQPSPGRIDVFHPPGGPGVRLDTHAYAGYRVPPYYDSMIAKVICQGRDRAEALRRMELALESFIIEGVTTTMPFLARVMRNPKFRAGDVDTKFLERETDLFKEPAKVRVDVFFGPSQFGTSDVAGRVVAVIDVLRASTSIAVALANGAKAVVPFDSSEEVVNRAKQFERGLVRLAGERKMHAIPGFDLGNSPREFTREAVEGKTILLTTTNGTAALTAVQGARDVVVGSYVNFSAVLAMLRAAARSGTDVSIICAGREKQFSLEDSACAGRFARGIARRLPEAAMNDAALACSMIDRRYGDNLTRLFQEATHGVALAEAGYAEDLVICGSVDAYPVVPVYSDRQITKVGPERER
;
A
#
# COMPACT_ATOMS: atom_id res chain seq x y z
N GLY A 1 -37.31 -17.81 16.25
CA GLY A 1 -36.34 -17.50 17.33
C GLY A 1 -35.10 -18.32 17.12
N THR A 2 -34.09 -18.10 17.94
CA THR A 2 -32.80 -18.82 17.92
C THR A 2 -32.69 -19.68 19.17
N ILE A 3 -32.27 -20.93 19.01
CA ILE A 3 -31.88 -21.80 20.12
C ILE A 3 -30.35 -21.78 20.15
N GLU A 4 -29.78 -21.29 21.24
CA GLU A 4 -28.33 -21.18 21.41
C GLU A 4 -27.82 -22.34 22.27
N MET A 5 -26.69 -22.90 21.84
CA MET A 5 -26.09 -24.09 22.43
C MET A 5 -24.61 -23.81 22.73
N LEU A 6 -24.08 -24.39 23.79
CA LEU A 6 -22.64 -24.51 24.03
C LEU A 6 -22.14 -25.77 23.31
N LEU A 7 -20.99 -25.70 22.65
CA LEU A 7 -20.32 -26.84 22.01
C LEU A 7 -18.99 -27.08 22.74
N ASP A 8 -18.79 -28.30 23.21
CA ASP A 8 -17.59 -28.74 23.92
C ASP A 8 -16.57 -29.37 22.95
N GLU A 9 -15.32 -29.53 23.38
CA GLU A 9 -14.19 -30.02 22.57
C GLU A 9 -14.41 -31.44 22.04
N ASP A 10 -15.22 -32.25 22.74
CA ASP A 10 -15.60 -33.60 22.35
C ASP A 10 -16.75 -33.64 21.32
N GLY A 11 -17.29 -32.47 20.93
CA GLY A 11 -18.42 -32.33 20.01
C GLY A 11 -19.79 -32.43 20.68
N SER A 12 -19.85 -32.63 22.00
CA SER A 12 -21.10 -32.59 22.77
C SER A 12 -21.66 -31.17 22.79
N TYR A 13 -22.98 -31.04 22.72
CA TYR A 13 -23.63 -29.73 22.75
C TYR A 13 -24.73 -29.65 23.81
N TYR A 14 -24.83 -28.50 24.46
CA TYR A 14 -25.69 -28.27 25.63
C TYR A 14 -26.54 -27.03 25.42
N PHE A 15 -27.83 -27.11 25.79
CA PHE A 15 -28.74 -25.97 25.68
C PHE A 15 -28.27 -24.82 26.57
N MET A 16 -28.24 -23.61 26.01
CA MET A 16 -27.92 -22.38 26.73
C MET A 16 -29.18 -21.53 26.92
N GLU A 17 -29.80 -21.08 25.83
CA GLU A 17 -31.02 -20.27 25.89
C GLU A 17 -31.84 -20.31 24.60
N MET A 18 -33.05 -19.76 24.65
CA MET A 18 -33.89 -19.53 23.48
C MET A 18 -34.22 -18.04 23.36
N ASN A 19 -33.73 -17.42 22.29
CA ASN A 19 -34.06 -16.06 21.91
C ASN A 19 -35.34 -16.05 21.06
N THR A 20 -36.45 -15.58 21.64
CA THR A 20 -37.80 -15.57 21.02
C THR A 20 -38.02 -14.41 20.04
N ARG A 21 -36.94 -13.93 19.41
CA ARG A 21 -36.93 -12.83 18.43
C ARG A 21 -35.99 -13.13 17.27
N ILE A 22 -35.98 -12.27 16.25
CA ILE A 22 -34.91 -12.30 15.24
C ILE A 22 -33.59 -11.84 15.88
N GLN A 23 -32.49 -12.46 15.46
CA GLN A 23 -31.15 -12.07 15.90
C GLN A 23 -30.49 -11.10 14.92
N VAL A 24 -29.50 -10.37 15.43
CA VAL A 24 -28.78 -9.34 14.66
C VAL A 24 -28.09 -9.96 13.44
N GLU A 25 -27.50 -11.14 13.63
CA GLU A 25 -26.72 -11.94 12.67
C GLU A 25 -27.56 -12.77 11.68
N HIS A 26 -28.89 -12.58 11.64
CA HIS A 26 -29.75 -13.27 10.67
C HIS A 26 -29.35 -13.10 9.19
N PRO A 27 -28.70 -12.01 8.72
CA PRO A 27 -28.30 -11.89 7.32
C PRO A 27 -27.31 -12.96 6.87
N VAL A 28 -26.54 -13.55 7.79
CA VAL A 28 -25.66 -14.69 7.49
C VAL A 28 -26.47 -15.86 6.96
N THR A 29 -27.56 -16.20 7.66
CA THR A 29 -28.50 -17.27 7.26
C THR A 29 -29.21 -16.91 5.96
N GLU A 30 -29.69 -15.67 5.81
CA GLU A 30 -30.35 -15.20 4.60
C GLU A 30 -29.46 -15.33 3.37
N MET A 31 -28.20 -14.88 3.46
CA MET A 31 -27.25 -14.99 2.36
C MET A 31 -26.84 -16.44 2.09
N LEU A 32 -26.64 -17.25 3.14
CA LEU A 32 -26.22 -18.63 3.00
C LEU A 32 -27.28 -19.49 2.30
N TYR A 33 -28.56 -19.25 2.58
CA TYR A 33 -29.66 -20.06 2.05
C TYR A 33 -30.45 -19.38 0.93
N GLY A 34 -30.26 -18.08 0.71
CA GLY A 34 -31.01 -17.29 -0.27
C GLY A 34 -32.48 -17.10 0.13
N VAL A 35 -32.73 -16.85 1.42
CA VAL A 35 -34.08 -16.64 2.00
C VAL A 35 -34.19 -15.25 2.61
N ASP A 36 -35.42 -14.78 2.84
CA ASP A 36 -35.73 -13.52 3.52
C ASP A 36 -36.53 -13.83 4.79
N LEU A 37 -35.86 -13.80 5.93
CA LEU A 37 -36.43 -14.22 7.21
C LEU A 37 -37.43 -13.18 7.74
N VAL A 38 -37.21 -11.90 7.47
CA VAL A 38 -38.12 -10.83 7.88
C VAL A 38 -39.43 -10.93 7.13
N LYS A 39 -39.39 -11.20 5.83
CA LYS A 39 -40.58 -11.46 5.01
C LYS A 39 -41.37 -12.65 5.54
N GLU A 40 -40.71 -13.74 5.89
CA GLU A 40 -41.37 -14.91 6.47
C GLU A 40 -42.01 -14.61 7.84
N GLN A 41 -41.37 -13.80 8.68
CA GLN A 41 -41.97 -13.35 9.94
C GLN A 41 -43.24 -12.54 9.73
N ILE A 42 -43.25 -11.61 8.77
CA ILE A 42 -44.44 -10.80 8.45
C ILE A 42 -45.58 -11.69 7.95
N ARG A 43 -45.28 -12.66 7.08
CA ARG A 43 -46.28 -13.61 6.55
C ARG A 43 -46.91 -14.44 7.67
N VAL A 44 -46.09 -15.03 8.53
CA VAL A 44 -46.57 -15.83 9.66
C VAL A 44 -47.41 -14.98 10.62
N ALA A 45 -46.99 -13.74 10.89
CA ALA A 45 -47.76 -12.81 11.71
C ALA A 45 -49.13 -12.45 11.08
N ALA A 46 -49.24 -12.49 9.75
CA ALA A 46 -50.50 -12.30 9.02
C ALA A 46 -51.39 -13.56 8.98
N GLY A 47 -50.96 -14.68 9.58
CA GLY A 47 -51.69 -15.94 9.60
C GLY A 47 -51.33 -16.91 8.47
N ASP A 48 -50.39 -16.53 7.58
CA ASP A 48 -49.88 -17.45 6.57
C ASP A 48 -48.97 -18.51 7.21
N ARG A 49 -48.74 -19.61 6.47
CA ARG A 49 -47.68 -20.57 6.80
C ARG A 49 -46.34 -20.09 6.25
N LEU A 50 -45.24 -20.57 6.85
CA LEU A 50 -43.90 -20.42 6.29
C LEU A 50 -43.86 -20.94 4.86
N SER A 51 -43.15 -20.23 3.99
CA SER A 51 -43.00 -20.63 2.58
C SER A 51 -42.09 -21.85 2.38
N PHE A 52 -41.31 -22.20 3.39
CA PHE A 52 -40.47 -23.38 3.43
C PHE A 52 -40.52 -24.01 4.84
N LEU A 53 -40.56 -25.34 4.90
CA LEU A 53 -40.41 -26.10 6.15
C LEU A 53 -38.97 -26.60 6.33
N GLU A 54 -38.24 -26.74 5.23
CA GLU A 54 -36.84 -27.13 5.17
C GLU A 54 -36.04 -26.02 4.48
N LEU A 55 -34.83 -25.76 4.96
CA LEU A 55 -33.98 -24.74 4.36
C LEU A 55 -33.44 -25.21 2.99
N PRO A 56 -33.27 -24.29 2.00
CA PRO A 56 -32.61 -24.60 0.74
C PRO A 56 -31.17 -25.11 0.90
N GLU A 57 -30.54 -25.48 -0.22
CA GLU A 57 -29.11 -25.81 -0.21
C GLU A 57 -28.24 -24.58 0.15
N ARG A 58 -27.16 -24.85 0.89
CA ARG A 58 -26.19 -23.83 1.30
C ARG A 58 -25.40 -23.31 0.10
N ARG A 59 -25.20 -21.99 0.06
CA ARG A 59 -24.45 -21.27 -0.98
C ARG A 59 -23.09 -20.81 -0.46
N GLY A 60 -22.14 -21.73 -0.34
CA GLY A 60 -20.76 -21.44 0.06
C GLY A 60 -20.61 -21.12 1.56
N HIS A 61 -19.90 -20.03 1.86
CA HIS A 61 -19.62 -19.58 3.23
C HIS A 61 -19.90 -18.10 3.39
N VAL A 62 -20.46 -17.69 4.54
CA VAL A 62 -20.84 -16.30 4.81
C VAL A 62 -20.29 -15.88 6.17
N ILE A 63 -19.70 -14.68 6.23
CA ILE A 63 -19.18 -14.07 7.46
C ILE A 63 -19.81 -12.67 7.60
N GLU A 64 -20.18 -12.31 8.82
CA GLU A 64 -20.65 -10.97 9.18
C GLU A 64 -19.64 -10.28 10.12
N CYS A 65 -19.42 -8.99 9.88
CA CYS A 65 -18.67 -8.08 10.74
C CYS A 65 -19.57 -6.92 11.19
N ARG A 66 -19.58 -6.65 12.49
CA ARG A 66 -20.32 -5.52 13.09
C ARG A 66 -19.40 -4.32 13.25
N VAL A 67 -19.65 -3.30 12.43
CA VAL A 67 -18.91 -2.04 12.47
C VAL A 67 -19.58 -1.13 13.49
N ASN A 68 -18.88 -0.86 14.59
CA ASN A 68 -19.36 -0.02 15.68
C ASN A 68 -18.54 1.27 15.78
N ALA A 69 -19.16 2.32 16.29
CA ALA A 69 -18.51 3.56 16.69
C ALA A 69 -17.83 3.39 18.06
N GLU A 70 -16.75 2.61 18.12
CA GLU A 70 -16.01 2.27 19.33
C GLU A 70 -14.51 2.28 19.06
N ASP A 71 -13.72 2.47 20.12
CA ASP A 71 -12.26 2.38 20.11
C ASP A 71 -11.78 1.09 20.81
N PRO A 72 -11.44 0.03 20.06
CA PRO A 72 -10.94 -1.23 20.62
C PRO A 72 -9.66 -1.08 21.46
N SER A 73 -8.83 -0.07 21.18
CA SER A 73 -7.58 0.14 21.93
C SER A 73 -7.83 0.71 23.33
N ARG A 74 -8.99 1.33 23.53
CA ARG A 74 -9.43 1.93 24.79
C ARG A 74 -10.57 1.12 25.42
N ASN A 75 -10.44 -0.21 25.38
CA ASN A 75 -11.42 -1.14 25.92
C ASN A 75 -12.83 -0.92 25.34
N PHE A 76 -12.90 -0.78 24.01
CA PHE A 76 -14.14 -0.54 23.25
C PHE A 76 -14.91 0.70 23.74
N GLN A 77 -14.19 1.76 24.13
CA GLN A 77 -14.81 3.01 24.53
C GLN A 77 -15.72 3.52 23.38
N PRO A 78 -17.00 3.87 23.66
CA PRO A 78 -17.89 4.45 22.66
C PRO A 78 -17.34 5.75 22.07
N SER A 79 -17.53 5.93 20.76
CA SER A 79 -17.08 7.08 19.97
C SER A 79 -18.28 7.80 19.31
N PRO A 80 -19.16 8.44 20.11
CA PRO A 80 -20.29 9.18 19.56
C PRO A 80 -19.80 10.41 18.79
N GLY A 81 -20.48 10.76 17.70
CA GLY A 81 -20.03 11.85 16.86
C GLY A 81 -20.79 11.94 15.54
N ARG A 82 -20.41 12.92 14.73
CA ARG A 82 -20.94 13.08 13.37
C ARG A 82 -20.06 12.28 12.41
N ILE A 83 -20.67 11.51 11.54
CA ILE A 83 -19.98 10.89 10.41
C ILE A 83 -19.80 11.96 9.33
N ASP A 84 -18.56 12.36 9.05
CA ASP A 84 -18.25 13.41 8.08
C ASP A 84 -18.17 12.85 6.65
N VAL A 85 -17.58 11.66 6.50
CA VAL A 85 -17.47 10.94 5.24
C VAL A 85 -18.00 9.53 5.45
N PHE A 86 -18.83 9.06 4.51
CA PHE A 86 -19.36 7.70 4.50
C PHE A 86 -19.32 7.16 3.07
N HIS A 87 -18.42 6.21 2.81
CA HIS A 87 -18.34 5.50 1.54
C HIS A 87 -18.54 4.00 1.80
N PRO A 88 -19.74 3.45 1.51
CA PRO A 88 -20.03 2.05 1.79
C PRO A 88 -19.20 1.11 0.90
N PRO A 89 -18.86 -0.09 1.38
CA PRO A 89 -18.21 -1.11 0.57
C PRO A 89 -19.21 -1.69 -0.43
N GLY A 90 -18.69 -2.32 -1.47
CA GLY A 90 -19.51 -2.99 -2.47
C GLY A 90 -18.76 -4.08 -3.23
N GLY A 91 -19.45 -4.68 -4.19
CA GLY A 91 -18.92 -5.74 -5.03
C GLY A 91 -19.68 -7.06 -4.90
N PRO A 92 -19.34 -8.06 -5.74
CA PRO A 92 -20.03 -9.35 -5.74
C PRO A 92 -19.96 -10.05 -4.37
N GLY A 93 -21.11 -10.43 -3.84
CA GLY A 93 -21.23 -11.14 -2.57
C GLY A 93 -20.99 -10.29 -1.33
N VAL A 94 -20.97 -8.95 -1.44
CA VAL A 94 -20.94 -8.02 -0.31
C VAL A 94 -22.33 -7.42 -0.11
N ARG A 95 -22.91 -7.62 1.08
CA ARG A 95 -24.14 -6.98 1.55
C ARG A 95 -23.80 -6.05 2.71
N LEU A 96 -24.43 -4.87 2.73
CA LEU A 96 -24.31 -3.91 3.82
C LEU A 96 -25.70 -3.61 4.34
N ASP A 97 -25.95 -3.93 5.60
CA ASP A 97 -27.13 -3.46 6.32
C ASP A 97 -26.71 -2.29 7.21
N THR A 98 -27.18 -1.08 6.92
CA THR A 98 -26.82 0.14 7.67
C THR A 98 -27.97 1.13 7.68
N HIS A 99 -28.01 1.98 8.71
CA HIS A 99 -28.87 3.16 8.79
C HIS A 99 -28.07 4.47 8.69
N ALA A 100 -26.73 4.38 8.62
CA ALA A 100 -25.83 5.52 8.64
C ALA A 100 -25.59 6.08 7.24
N TYR A 101 -25.24 7.37 7.19
CA TYR A 101 -24.93 8.12 5.98
C TYR A 101 -24.05 9.33 6.34
N ALA A 102 -23.44 9.99 5.34
CA ALA A 102 -22.65 11.19 5.59
C ALA A 102 -23.53 12.28 6.22
N GLY A 103 -23.11 12.79 7.37
CA GLY A 103 -23.84 13.73 8.21
C GLY A 103 -24.68 13.11 9.33
N TYR A 104 -24.85 11.78 9.34
CA TYR A 104 -25.49 11.08 10.46
C TYR A 104 -24.71 11.30 11.76
N ARG A 105 -25.42 11.44 12.89
CA ARG A 105 -24.83 11.60 14.22
C ARG A 105 -25.07 10.35 15.05
N VAL A 106 -24.01 9.61 15.32
CA VAL A 106 -24.05 8.45 16.22
C VAL A 106 -24.35 8.96 17.65
N PRO A 107 -25.49 8.55 18.25
CA PRO A 107 -25.88 9.02 19.57
C PRO A 107 -25.07 8.30 20.67
N PRO A 108 -24.84 8.94 21.83
CA PRO A 108 -24.21 8.28 22.97
C PRO A 108 -25.17 7.41 23.81
N TYR A 109 -26.47 7.42 23.49
CA TYR A 109 -27.53 6.85 24.33
C TYR A 109 -28.00 5.46 23.90
N TYR A 110 -27.66 5.04 22.68
CA TYR A 110 -28.10 3.77 22.09
C TYR A 110 -26.87 2.97 21.65
N ASP A 111 -27.13 1.80 21.07
CA ASP A 111 -26.10 0.93 20.51
C ASP A 111 -25.20 1.68 19.51
N SER A 112 -23.90 1.39 19.58
CA SER A 112 -22.84 2.04 18.80
C SER A 112 -22.74 1.53 17.36
N MET A 113 -23.51 0.51 16.98
CA MET A 113 -23.44 -0.14 15.67
C MET A 113 -23.80 0.82 14.55
N ILE A 114 -22.88 0.98 13.60
CA ILE A 114 -23.06 1.78 12.39
C ILE A 114 -23.59 0.90 11.26
N ALA A 115 -23.02 -0.30 11.11
CA ALA A 115 -23.34 -1.19 10.00
C ALA A 115 -23.02 -2.66 10.29
N LYS A 116 -23.69 -3.55 9.57
CA LYS A 116 -23.30 -4.95 9.40
C LYS A 116 -22.76 -5.13 8.00
N VAL A 117 -21.50 -5.56 7.89
CA VAL A 117 -20.88 -5.93 6.61
C VAL A 117 -20.96 -7.44 6.52
N ILE A 118 -21.59 -7.96 5.46
CA ILE A 118 -21.80 -9.40 5.26
C ILE A 118 -21.16 -9.81 3.94
N CYS A 119 -20.26 -10.79 4.00
CA CYS A 119 -19.52 -11.26 2.83
C CYS A 119 -19.75 -12.75 2.62
N GLN A 120 -20.20 -13.10 1.42
CA GLN A 120 -20.36 -14.47 0.94
C GLN A 120 -19.24 -14.82 -0.03
N GLY A 121 -18.65 -16.00 0.13
CA GLY A 121 -17.71 -16.61 -0.82
C GLY A 121 -18.11 -18.06 -1.12
N ARG A 122 -17.48 -18.68 -2.12
CA ARG A 122 -17.68 -20.11 -2.44
C ARG A 122 -17.21 -21.02 -1.30
N ASP A 123 -16.23 -20.54 -0.53
CA ASP A 123 -15.60 -21.20 0.60
C ASP A 123 -15.22 -20.14 1.65
N ARG A 124 -14.76 -20.60 2.82
CA ARG A 124 -14.40 -19.73 3.94
C ARG A 124 -13.24 -18.79 3.61
N ALA A 125 -12.25 -19.25 2.85
CA ALA A 125 -11.09 -18.45 2.49
C ALA A 125 -11.49 -17.28 1.58
N GLU A 126 -12.38 -17.52 0.63
CA GLU A 126 -12.94 -16.47 -0.23
C GLU A 126 -13.81 -15.48 0.57
N ALA A 127 -14.68 -15.97 1.46
CA ALA A 127 -15.51 -15.09 2.30
C ALA A 127 -14.66 -14.15 3.17
N LEU A 128 -13.58 -14.66 3.77
CA LEU A 128 -12.61 -13.88 4.54
C LEU A 128 -11.90 -12.83 3.68
N ARG A 129 -11.43 -13.19 2.49
CA ARG A 129 -10.75 -12.26 1.59
C ARG A 129 -11.69 -11.16 1.10
N ARG A 130 -12.95 -11.50 0.81
CA ARG A 130 -13.98 -10.50 0.47
C ARG A 130 -14.27 -9.57 1.66
N MET A 131 -14.35 -10.10 2.88
CA MET A 131 -14.54 -9.30 4.09
C MET A 131 -13.38 -8.33 4.32
N GLU A 132 -12.15 -8.77 4.12
CA GLU A 132 -10.95 -7.93 4.22
C GLU A 132 -11.02 -6.74 3.24
N LEU A 133 -11.30 -7.01 1.96
CA LEU A 133 -11.46 -5.96 0.95
C LEU A 133 -12.66 -5.03 1.23
N ALA A 134 -13.76 -5.58 1.74
CA ALA A 134 -14.93 -4.78 2.12
C ALA A 134 -14.60 -3.83 3.27
N LEU A 135 -13.90 -4.31 4.31
CA LEU A 135 -13.47 -3.46 5.43
C LEU A 135 -12.43 -2.41 5.00
N GLU A 136 -11.54 -2.73 4.06
CA GLU A 136 -10.55 -1.77 3.52
C GLU A 136 -11.14 -0.69 2.62
N SER A 137 -12.18 -1.02 1.85
CA SER A 137 -12.85 -0.10 0.93
C SER A 137 -13.96 0.72 1.59
N PHE A 138 -14.45 0.28 2.75
CA PHE A 138 -15.40 1.04 3.55
C PHE A 138 -14.69 2.24 4.21
N ILE A 139 -15.15 3.45 3.92
CA ILE A 139 -14.60 4.68 4.53
C ILE A 139 -15.65 5.30 5.45
N ILE A 140 -15.28 5.48 6.71
CA ILE A 140 -16.06 6.23 7.70
C ILE A 140 -15.09 7.21 8.37
N GLU A 141 -15.37 8.51 8.29
CA GLU A 141 -14.59 9.56 8.97
C GLU A 141 -15.48 10.33 9.96
N GLY A 142 -14.88 10.92 10.99
CA GLY A 142 -15.55 11.72 12.02
C GLY A 142 -15.83 10.98 13.35
N VAL A 143 -15.73 9.64 13.36
CA VAL A 143 -15.81 8.79 14.56
C VAL A 143 -14.76 7.68 14.49
N THR A 144 -14.30 7.19 15.65
CA THR A 144 -13.46 5.98 15.73
C THR A 144 -14.35 4.75 15.52
N THR A 145 -13.86 3.76 14.78
CA THR A 145 -14.64 2.53 14.50
C THR A 145 -13.87 1.26 14.81
N THR A 146 -14.61 0.15 14.96
CA THR A 146 -14.05 -1.19 15.13
C THR A 146 -13.41 -1.78 13.86
N MET A 147 -13.51 -1.11 12.70
CA MET A 147 -13.08 -1.67 11.42
C MET A 147 -11.60 -2.09 11.37
N PRO A 148 -10.63 -1.29 11.87
CA PRO A 148 -9.23 -1.71 11.88
C PRO A 148 -9.00 -2.97 12.72
N PHE A 149 -9.69 -3.09 13.86
CA PHE A 149 -9.66 -4.29 14.69
C PHE A 149 -10.23 -5.50 13.96
N LEU A 150 -11.41 -5.37 13.33
CA LEU A 150 -12.04 -6.44 12.56
C LEU A 150 -11.15 -6.91 11.41
N ALA A 151 -10.48 -5.99 10.70
CA ALA A 151 -9.53 -6.34 9.65
C ALA A 151 -8.35 -7.17 10.20
N ARG A 152 -7.85 -6.88 11.40
CA ARG A 152 -6.83 -7.71 12.07
C ARG A 152 -7.36 -9.10 12.41
N VAL A 153 -8.60 -9.21 12.88
CA VAL A 153 -9.25 -10.51 13.14
C VAL A 153 -9.31 -11.33 11.85
N MET A 154 -9.72 -10.74 10.71
CA MET A 154 -9.79 -11.43 9.42
C MET A 154 -8.42 -11.95 8.91
N ARG A 155 -7.33 -11.28 9.31
CA ARG A 155 -5.94 -11.66 8.97
C ARG A 155 -5.32 -12.63 9.98
N ASN A 156 -5.85 -12.75 11.19
CA ASN A 156 -5.28 -13.59 12.25
C ASN A 156 -5.23 -15.07 11.80
N PRO A 157 -4.07 -15.73 11.81
CA PRO A 157 -3.93 -17.10 11.32
C PRO A 157 -4.86 -18.12 12.00
N LYS A 158 -5.09 -18.00 13.31
CA LYS A 158 -6.00 -18.89 14.06
C LYS A 158 -7.45 -18.66 13.67
N PHE A 159 -7.87 -17.40 13.55
CA PHE A 159 -9.20 -17.07 13.03
C PHE A 159 -9.39 -17.61 11.61
N ARG A 160 -8.37 -17.53 10.75
CA ARG A 160 -8.41 -18.07 9.37
C ARG A 160 -8.43 -19.59 9.34
N ALA A 161 -7.75 -20.26 10.27
CA ALA A 161 -7.80 -21.71 10.43
C ALA A 161 -9.13 -22.21 11.02
N GLY A 162 -9.91 -21.32 11.65
CA GLY A 162 -11.14 -21.70 12.38
C GLY A 162 -10.87 -22.19 13.80
N ASP A 163 -9.66 -21.98 14.31
CA ASP A 163 -9.25 -22.26 15.69
C ASP A 163 -9.74 -21.12 16.61
N VAL A 164 -11.05 -21.13 16.87
CA VAL A 164 -11.77 -20.08 17.63
C VAL A 164 -12.75 -20.70 18.60
N ASP A 165 -12.89 -20.06 19.77
CA ASP A 165 -13.93 -20.35 20.75
C ASP A 165 -14.40 -19.03 21.41
N THR A 166 -15.24 -19.13 22.43
CA THR A 166 -15.80 -17.96 23.13
C THR A 166 -14.78 -17.10 23.86
N LYS A 167 -13.56 -17.61 24.11
CA LYS A 167 -12.42 -16.91 24.73
C LYS A 167 -11.32 -16.54 23.74
N PHE A 168 -11.53 -16.74 22.44
CA PHE A 168 -10.54 -16.42 21.40
C PHE A 168 -9.97 -15.01 21.54
N LEU A 169 -10.86 -14.02 21.68
CA LEU A 169 -10.45 -12.62 21.81
C LEU A 169 -9.67 -12.36 23.11
N GLU A 170 -9.99 -13.04 24.22
CA GLU A 170 -9.24 -12.92 25.47
C GLU A 170 -7.81 -13.46 25.35
N ARG A 171 -7.61 -14.52 24.55
CA ARG A 171 -6.29 -15.11 24.31
C ARG A 171 -5.45 -14.30 23.33
N GLU A 172 -6.06 -13.76 22.28
CA GLU A 172 -5.39 -13.03 21.21
C GLU A 172 -5.23 -11.54 21.56
N THR A 173 -4.59 -11.25 22.69
CA THR A 173 -4.44 -9.88 23.23
C THR A 173 -3.75 -8.90 22.28
N ASP A 174 -2.92 -9.39 21.36
CA ASP A 174 -2.27 -8.58 20.32
C ASP A 174 -3.27 -7.91 19.36
N LEU A 175 -4.49 -8.46 19.22
CA LEU A 175 -5.53 -7.89 18.37
C LEU A 175 -6.01 -6.52 18.87
N PHE A 176 -5.83 -6.19 20.15
CA PHE A 176 -6.30 -4.91 20.73
C PHE A 176 -5.25 -3.80 20.72
N LYS A 177 -3.97 -4.14 20.51
CA LYS A 177 -2.91 -3.12 20.42
C LYS A 177 -3.22 -2.19 19.25
N GLU A 178 -3.07 -0.88 19.40
CA GLU A 178 -3.08 0.00 18.23
C GLU A 178 -2.05 -0.51 17.22
N PRO A 179 -2.32 -0.43 15.90
CA PRO A 179 -1.25 -0.65 14.94
C PRO A 179 -0.13 0.32 15.31
N ALA A 180 1.11 -0.16 15.41
CA ALA A 180 2.24 0.74 15.54
C ALA A 180 2.12 1.80 14.44
N LYS A 181 2.21 3.08 14.79
CA LYS A 181 2.13 4.17 13.80
C LYS A 181 3.16 3.87 12.72
N VAL A 182 2.66 3.60 11.52
CA VAL A 182 3.51 3.35 10.37
C VAL A 182 4.39 4.57 10.18
N ARG A 183 5.69 4.34 10.09
CA ARG A 183 6.66 5.39 9.91
C ARG A 183 6.90 5.65 8.43
N VAL A 184 6.91 6.92 8.06
CA VAL A 184 7.29 7.42 6.74
C VAL A 184 8.46 8.36 6.95
N ASP A 185 9.68 7.81 6.86
CA ASP A 185 10.90 8.55 7.14
C ASP A 185 11.60 8.94 5.83
N VAL A 186 12.19 10.13 5.78
CA VAL A 186 13.06 10.57 4.66
C VAL A 186 14.50 10.69 5.16
N PHE A 187 15.47 10.35 4.30
CA PHE A 187 16.90 10.45 4.59
C PHE A 187 17.66 11.12 3.45
N PHE A 188 18.58 12.05 3.76
CA PHE A 188 19.37 12.79 2.77
C PHE A 188 20.71 12.10 2.48
N GLY A 189 20.65 10.86 2.01
CA GLY A 189 21.80 10.09 1.57
C GLY A 189 22.12 8.84 2.42
N PRO A 190 23.01 7.98 1.92
CA PRO A 190 23.29 6.65 2.47
C PRO A 190 23.96 6.64 3.85
N SER A 191 24.54 7.77 4.28
CA SER A 191 25.20 7.87 5.59
C SER A 191 24.27 8.31 6.72
N GLN A 192 22.99 8.59 6.44
CA GLN A 192 22.05 9.16 7.41
C GLN A 192 21.08 8.14 8.00
N PHE A 193 21.13 6.89 7.57
CA PHE A 193 20.24 5.83 8.05
C PHE A 193 21.05 4.64 8.56
N GLY A 194 20.49 3.95 9.56
CA GLY A 194 21.02 2.70 10.09
C GLY A 194 20.30 1.48 9.51
N THR A 195 20.69 0.30 9.97
CA THR A 195 20.06 -0.97 9.54
C THR A 195 18.57 -1.01 9.88
N SER A 196 18.15 -0.48 11.04
CA SER A 196 16.74 -0.43 11.46
C SER A 196 15.86 0.46 10.58
N ASP A 197 16.45 1.40 9.85
CA ASP A 197 15.74 2.33 8.97
C ASP A 197 15.48 1.73 7.57
N VAL A 198 15.98 0.52 7.32
CA VAL A 198 15.88 -0.19 6.05
C VAL A 198 15.31 -1.59 6.26
N ALA A 199 15.81 -2.33 7.24
CA ALA A 199 15.46 -3.72 7.49
C ALA A 199 13.95 -3.90 7.72
N GLY A 200 13.32 -4.76 6.91
CA GLY A 200 11.89 -5.04 6.99
C GLY A 200 10.97 -3.93 6.46
N ARG A 201 11.51 -2.80 6.00
CA ARG A 201 10.76 -1.65 5.47
C ARG A 201 10.67 -1.72 3.95
N VAL A 202 9.67 -1.02 3.38
CA VAL A 202 9.65 -0.74 1.94
C VAL A 202 10.41 0.55 1.70
N VAL A 203 11.40 0.50 0.81
CA VAL A 203 12.35 1.59 0.59
C VAL A 203 12.19 2.17 -0.80
N ALA A 204 12.01 3.48 -0.90
CA ALA A 204 12.06 4.21 -2.17
C ALA A 204 13.38 4.96 -2.30
N VAL A 205 14.16 4.67 -3.35
CA VAL A 205 15.37 5.43 -3.69
C VAL A 205 15.02 6.50 -4.72
N ILE A 206 15.41 7.74 -4.44
CA ILE A 206 15.13 8.93 -5.24
C ILE A 206 16.45 9.57 -5.67
N ASP A 207 16.64 9.69 -6.97
CA ASP A 207 17.73 10.41 -7.64
C ASP A 207 17.12 11.02 -8.91
N VAL A 208 16.45 12.16 -8.75
CA VAL A 208 15.61 12.76 -9.80
C VAL A 208 16.47 13.16 -10.99
N LEU A 209 17.63 13.77 -10.72
CA LEU A 209 18.59 14.25 -11.70
C LEU A 209 19.90 13.45 -11.56
N ARG A 210 20.07 12.31 -12.24
CA ARG A 210 19.18 11.74 -13.28
C ARG A 210 18.91 10.25 -13.09
N ALA A 211 19.57 9.58 -12.13
CA ALA A 211 19.67 8.12 -12.18
C ALA A 211 18.30 7.42 -12.10
N SER A 212 17.44 7.84 -11.17
CA SER A 212 16.11 7.23 -10.99
C SER A 212 15.20 7.49 -12.20
N THR A 213 15.27 8.69 -12.77
CA THR A 213 14.54 9.03 -14.00
C THR A 213 15.02 8.19 -15.17
N SER A 214 16.33 8.07 -15.39
CA SER A 214 16.93 7.26 -16.46
C SER A 214 16.57 5.78 -16.35
N ILE A 215 16.58 5.23 -15.12
CA ILE A 215 16.14 3.85 -14.85
C ILE A 215 14.67 3.64 -15.23
N ALA A 216 13.78 4.55 -14.81
CA ALA A 216 12.36 4.47 -15.12
C ALA A 216 12.11 4.55 -16.65
N VAL A 217 12.77 5.47 -17.35
CA VAL A 217 12.66 5.61 -18.80
C VAL A 217 13.18 4.36 -19.51
N ALA A 218 14.33 3.83 -19.12
CA ALA A 218 14.91 2.63 -19.73
C ALA A 218 13.96 1.42 -19.62
N LEU A 219 13.41 1.16 -18.43
CA LEU A 219 12.49 0.05 -18.21
C LEU A 219 11.14 0.25 -18.93
N ALA A 220 10.62 1.47 -18.96
CA ALA A 220 9.41 1.80 -19.70
C ALA A 220 9.59 1.62 -21.22
N ASN A 221 10.79 1.89 -21.73
CA ASN A 221 11.18 1.69 -23.13
C ASN A 221 11.62 0.25 -23.45
N GLY A 222 11.39 -0.70 -22.54
CA GLY A 222 11.54 -2.12 -22.82
C GLY A 222 12.90 -2.72 -22.45
N ALA A 223 13.75 -2.01 -21.70
CA ALA A 223 14.94 -2.62 -21.11
C ALA A 223 14.54 -3.84 -20.27
N LYS A 224 15.30 -4.93 -20.40
CA LYS A 224 15.06 -6.17 -19.66
C LYS A 224 15.32 -6.00 -18.17
N ALA A 225 16.43 -5.34 -17.84
CA ALA A 225 16.85 -5.03 -16.47
C ALA A 225 17.88 -3.89 -16.48
N VAL A 226 18.03 -3.21 -15.35
CA VAL A 226 19.15 -2.29 -15.08
C VAL A 226 19.95 -2.83 -13.91
N VAL A 227 21.28 -2.91 -14.03
CA VAL A 227 22.16 -3.48 -13.03
C VAL A 227 23.11 -2.38 -12.54
N PRO A 228 22.95 -1.88 -11.31
CA PRO A 228 23.81 -0.83 -10.77
C PRO A 228 25.19 -1.37 -10.34
N PHE A 229 26.24 -0.58 -10.58
CA PHE A 229 27.63 -0.85 -10.19
C PHE A 229 28.30 0.37 -9.55
N ASP A 230 29.22 0.12 -8.64
CA ASP A 230 29.97 1.17 -7.93
C ASP A 230 31.09 1.77 -8.78
N SER A 231 31.65 0.99 -9.73
CA SER A 231 32.75 1.42 -10.58
C SER A 231 32.55 1.12 -12.06
N SER A 232 33.17 1.92 -12.92
CA SER A 232 33.21 1.68 -14.37
C SER A 232 34.00 0.41 -14.72
N GLU A 233 35.02 0.06 -13.93
CA GLU A 233 35.79 -1.17 -14.11
C GLU A 233 34.93 -2.42 -13.92
N GLU A 234 34.07 -2.44 -12.90
CA GLU A 234 33.12 -3.52 -12.69
C GLU A 234 32.11 -3.65 -13.82
N VAL A 235 31.60 -2.53 -14.33
CA VAL A 235 30.71 -2.51 -15.51
C VAL A 235 31.39 -3.17 -16.71
N VAL A 236 32.62 -2.75 -17.03
CA VAL A 236 33.39 -3.29 -18.16
C VAL A 236 33.71 -4.77 -17.97
N ASN A 237 34.06 -5.19 -16.76
CA ASN A 237 34.35 -6.59 -16.47
C ASN A 237 33.10 -7.47 -16.53
N ARG A 238 31.97 -6.99 -16.01
CA ARG A 238 30.70 -7.69 -16.08
C ARG A 238 30.20 -7.82 -17.52
N ALA A 239 30.38 -6.79 -18.34
CA ALA A 239 29.97 -6.79 -19.75
C ALA A 239 30.61 -7.94 -20.55
N LYS A 240 31.84 -8.36 -20.21
CA LYS A 240 32.54 -9.49 -20.86
C LYS A 240 31.82 -10.84 -20.71
N GLN A 241 30.89 -10.95 -19.74
CA GLN A 241 30.13 -12.17 -19.46
C GLN A 241 28.80 -12.23 -20.25
N PHE A 242 28.45 -11.18 -20.99
CA PHE A 242 27.25 -11.12 -21.80
C PHE A 242 27.57 -11.36 -23.27
N GLU A 243 26.61 -11.93 -24.00
CA GLU A 243 26.67 -11.98 -25.45
C GLU A 243 26.63 -10.56 -26.04
N ARG A 244 27.37 -10.36 -27.14
CA ARG A 244 27.40 -9.06 -27.85
C ARG A 244 25.99 -8.65 -28.27
N GLY A 245 25.62 -7.42 -27.94
CA GLY A 245 24.33 -6.82 -28.33
C GLY A 245 23.19 -7.00 -27.32
N LEU A 246 23.34 -7.88 -26.32
CA LEU A 246 22.35 -8.07 -25.26
C LEU A 246 22.54 -7.11 -24.07
N VAL A 247 23.65 -6.37 -24.05
CA VAL A 247 24.02 -5.48 -22.95
C VAL A 247 24.33 -4.07 -23.47
N ARG A 248 24.04 -3.05 -22.65
CA ARG A 248 24.48 -1.67 -22.85
C ARG A 248 25.19 -1.16 -21.60
N LEU A 249 26.33 -0.53 -21.78
CA LEU A 249 27.06 0.15 -20.71
C LEU A 249 26.55 1.59 -20.65
N ALA A 250 26.02 1.99 -19.50
CA ALA A 250 25.47 3.31 -19.28
C ALA A 250 26.07 3.93 -18.01
N GLY A 251 26.19 5.25 -17.97
CA GLY A 251 26.63 5.91 -16.75
C GLY A 251 27.30 7.25 -16.94
N GLU A 252 27.62 7.86 -15.81
CA GLU A 252 28.26 9.17 -15.78
C GLU A 252 29.33 9.26 -14.69
N ARG A 253 30.26 10.20 -14.89
CA ARG A 253 31.15 10.73 -13.85
C ARG A 253 31.19 12.25 -14.00
N LYS A 254 30.91 12.95 -12.89
CA LYS A 254 30.84 14.43 -12.87
C LYS A 254 29.92 14.97 -13.98
N MET A 255 28.75 14.38 -14.15
CA MET A 255 27.69 14.71 -15.12
C MET A 255 27.96 14.29 -16.58
N HIS A 256 29.20 13.92 -16.93
CA HIS A 256 29.57 13.52 -18.29
C HIS A 256 29.51 12.00 -18.48
N ALA A 257 29.14 11.58 -19.69
CA ALA A 257 29.19 10.18 -20.10
C ALA A 257 30.62 9.62 -19.94
N ILE A 258 30.72 8.36 -19.51
CA ILE A 258 32.02 7.70 -19.33
C ILE A 258 32.58 7.34 -20.72
N PRO A 259 33.83 7.71 -21.06
CA PRO A 259 34.43 7.35 -22.34
C PRO A 259 34.40 5.83 -22.57
N GLY A 260 33.90 5.43 -23.74
CA GLY A 260 33.77 4.01 -24.12
C GLY A 260 32.48 3.33 -23.67
N PHE A 261 31.57 4.02 -22.98
CA PHE A 261 30.24 3.51 -22.67
C PHE A 261 29.28 3.77 -23.84
N ASP A 262 28.24 2.94 -23.97
CA ASP A 262 27.25 3.06 -25.03
C ASP A 262 26.34 4.28 -24.83
N LEU A 263 26.00 4.58 -23.58
CA LEU A 263 25.06 5.61 -23.16
C LEU A 263 25.62 6.39 -21.97
N GLY A 264 25.21 7.65 -21.83
CA GLY A 264 25.41 8.46 -20.64
C GLY A 264 24.39 8.15 -19.54
N ASN A 265 24.01 9.18 -18.79
CA ASN A 265 22.93 9.13 -17.80
C ASN A 265 21.77 10.09 -18.16
N SER A 266 21.70 10.57 -19.41
CA SER A 266 20.55 11.35 -19.87
C SER A 266 19.37 10.42 -20.15
N PRO A 267 18.17 10.68 -19.60
CA PRO A 267 16.97 9.92 -19.94
C PRO A 267 16.67 9.86 -21.45
N ARG A 268 17.13 10.84 -22.23
CA ARG A 268 16.95 10.92 -23.69
C ARG A 268 17.66 9.81 -24.45
N GLU A 269 18.76 9.32 -23.89
CA GLU A 269 19.59 8.30 -24.54
C GLU A 269 18.96 6.91 -24.44
N PHE A 270 18.06 6.70 -23.47
CA PHE A 270 17.38 5.42 -23.24
C PHE A 270 16.14 5.24 -24.13
N THR A 271 16.26 5.51 -25.43
CA THR A 271 15.18 5.28 -26.39
C THR A 271 14.85 3.79 -26.52
N ARG A 272 13.65 3.45 -27.00
CA ARG A 272 13.24 2.07 -27.26
C ARG A 272 14.26 1.32 -28.13
N GLU A 273 14.70 1.92 -29.22
CA GLU A 273 15.71 1.34 -30.12
C GLU A 273 17.05 1.06 -29.41
N ALA A 274 17.44 1.95 -28.48
CA ALA A 274 18.67 1.81 -27.73
C ALA A 274 18.62 0.63 -26.74
N VAL A 275 17.47 0.43 -26.06
CA VAL A 275 17.39 -0.41 -24.84
C VAL A 275 16.48 -1.63 -24.91
N GLU A 276 15.55 -1.73 -25.87
CA GLU A 276 14.55 -2.80 -25.88
C GLU A 276 15.18 -4.20 -25.87
N GLY A 277 14.77 -5.03 -24.91
CA GLY A 277 15.26 -6.39 -24.71
C GLY A 277 16.67 -6.51 -24.10
N LYS A 278 17.36 -5.39 -23.86
CA LYS A 278 18.75 -5.38 -23.38
C LYS A 278 18.85 -5.20 -21.87
N THR A 279 19.92 -5.71 -21.29
CA THR A 279 20.32 -5.41 -19.91
C THR A 279 21.22 -4.17 -19.90
N ILE A 280 20.91 -3.19 -19.05
CA ILE A 280 21.71 -1.98 -18.90
C ILE A 280 22.64 -2.16 -17.69
N LEU A 281 23.94 -2.03 -17.87
CA LEU A 281 24.90 -1.99 -16.76
C LEU A 281 25.18 -0.52 -16.47
N LEU A 282 24.70 -0.04 -15.31
CA LEU A 282 24.66 1.37 -14.98
C LEU A 282 25.64 1.68 -13.84
N THR A 283 26.46 2.73 -13.99
CA THR A 283 27.21 3.31 -12.86
C THR A 283 27.04 4.82 -12.83
N THR A 284 26.70 5.36 -11.65
CA THR A 284 26.52 6.81 -11.45
C THR A 284 27.23 7.25 -10.19
N THR A 285 27.36 8.56 -10.00
CA THR A 285 28.09 9.13 -8.87
C THR A 285 27.35 8.95 -7.54
N ASN A 286 26.01 9.03 -7.53
CA ASN A 286 25.21 9.02 -6.29
C ASN A 286 24.19 7.87 -6.25
N GLY A 287 23.35 7.72 -7.29
CA GLY A 287 22.23 6.78 -7.28
C GLY A 287 22.59 5.30 -7.06
N THR A 288 23.72 4.82 -7.59
CA THR A 288 24.13 3.42 -7.37
C THR A 288 24.52 3.14 -5.92
N ALA A 289 25.20 4.08 -5.26
CA ALA A 289 25.57 3.96 -3.85
C ALA A 289 24.33 3.95 -2.93
N ALA A 290 23.28 4.72 -3.27
CA ALA A 290 22.03 4.70 -2.51
C ALA A 290 21.31 3.34 -2.64
N LEU A 291 21.31 2.74 -3.84
CA LEU A 291 20.72 1.43 -4.09
C LEU A 291 21.47 0.28 -3.39
N THR A 292 22.80 0.34 -3.33
CA THR A 292 23.59 -0.68 -2.65
C THR A 292 23.51 -0.55 -1.12
N ALA A 293 23.35 0.67 -0.60
CA ALA A 293 23.23 0.93 0.83
C ALA A 293 21.91 0.43 1.46
N VAL A 294 20.86 0.20 0.66
CA VAL A 294 19.54 -0.25 1.15
C VAL A 294 19.36 -1.78 1.10
N GLN A 295 20.46 -2.53 1.00
CA GLN A 295 20.41 -3.99 1.12
C GLN A 295 19.83 -4.41 2.48
N GLY A 296 18.92 -5.39 2.46
CA GLY A 296 18.18 -5.86 3.64
C GLY A 296 16.78 -5.25 3.80
N ALA A 297 16.40 -4.31 2.94
CA ALA A 297 15.00 -3.88 2.81
C ALA A 297 14.09 -5.03 2.40
N ARG A 298 12.80 -4.93 2.77
CA ARG A 298 11.77 -5.88 2.34
C ARG A 298 11.58 -5.81 0.82
N ASP A 299 11.37 -4.59 0.33
CA ASP A 299 11.27 -4.25 -1.09
C ASP A 299 11.95 -2.90 -1.32
N VAL A 300 12.67 -2.77 -2.43
CA VAL A 300 13.32 -1.53 -2.84
C VAL A 300 12.73 -1.09 -4.18
N VAL A 301 12.22 0.14 -4.26
CA VAL A 301 11.69 0.74 -5.48
C VAL A 301 12.47 1.97 -5.88
N VAL A 302 12.52 2.26 -7.17
CA VAL A 302 13.15 3.48 -7.71
C VAL A 302 12.06 4.48 -8.09
N GLY A 303 12.06 5.64 -7.44
CA GLY A 303 11.05 6.68 -7.61
C GLY A 303 11.61 7.96 -8.20
N SER A 304 10.81 8.61 -9.04
CA SER A 304 11.03 9.95 -9.57
C SER A 304 9.66 10.57 -9.89
N TYR A 305 9.63 11.81 -10.40
CA TYR A 305 8.39 12.44 -10.87
C TYR A 305 7.77 11.68 -12.05
N VAL A 306 8.60 11.13 -12.95
CA VAL A 306 8.14 10.45 -14.17
C VAL A 306 7.31 9.18 -13.92
N ASN A 307 7.41 8.59 -12.74
CA ASN A 307 6.68 7.39 -12.34
C ASN A 307 6.00 7.53 -10.97
N PHE A 308 5.69 8.78 -10.59
CA PHE A 308 5.25 9.16 -9.26
C PHE A 308 4.02 8.36 -8.78
N SER A 309 2.94 8.37 -9.54
CA SER A 309 1.67 7.75 -9.16
C SER A 309 1.79 6.23 -9.01
N ALA A 310 2.56 5.58 -9.89
CA ALA A 310 2.77 4.14 -9.86
C ALA A 310 3.55 3.71 -8.61
N VAL A 311 4.66 4.39 -8.31
CA VAL A 311 5.46 4.12 -7.10
C VAL A 311 4.68 4.47 -5.84
N LEU A 312 3.95 5.59 -5.83
CA LEU A 312 3.16 6.02 -4.67
C LEU A 312 2.06 5.01 -4.32
N ALA A 313 1.45 4.36 -5.32
CA ALA A 313 0.46 3.31 -5.09
C ALA A 313 1.06 2.14 -4.30
N MET A 314 2.26 1.68 -4.67
CA MET A 314 2.97 0.63 -3.97
C MET A 314 3.36 1.05 -2.54
N LEU A 315 3.90 2.25 -2.35
CA LEU A 315 4.27 2.75 -1.02
C LEU A 315 3.05 2.90 -0.10
N ARG A 316 1.91 3.35 -0.63
CA ARG A 316 0.65 3.41 0.13
C ARG A 316 0.13 2.03 0.51
N ALA A 317 0.21 1.05 -0.38
CA ALA A 317 -0.20 -0.32 -0.09
C ALA A 317 0.64 -0.91 1.06
N ALA A 318 1.96 -0.71 0.99
CA ALA A 318 2.88 -1.11 2.06
C ALA A 318 2.51 -0.44 3.40
N ALA A 319 2.34 0.88 3.40
CA ALA A 319 2.02 1.62 4.60
C ALA A 319 0.65 1.20 5.19
N ARG A 320 -0.38 0.98 4.36
CA ARG A 320 -1.69 0.47 4.82
C ARG A 320 -1.61 -0.93 5.44
N SER A 321 -0.68 -1.75 4.97
CA SER A 321 -0.44 -3.09 5.53
C SER A 321 0.31 -3.08 6.86
N GLY A 322 0.67 -1.90 7.39
CA GLY A 322 1.45 -1.77 8.62
C GLY A 322 2.97 -1.85 8.39
N THR A 323 3.44 -1.76 7.14
CA THR A 323 4.87 -1.79 6.83
C THR A 323 5.41 -0.37 6.75
N ASP A 324 6.43 -0.07 7.56
CA ASP A 324 7.09 1.23 7.52
C ASP A 324 7.75 1.50 6.16
N VAL A 325 7.77 2.78 5.79
CA VAL A 325 8.33 3.27 4.51
C VAL A 325 9.52 4.17 4.79
N SER A 326 10.60 3.96 4.04
CA SER A 326 11.78 4.84 4.06
C SER A 326 12.03 5.39 2.66
N ILE A 327 12.20 6.70 2.55
CA ILE A 327 12.49 7.38 1.28
C ILE A 327 13.91 7.92 1.36
N ILE A 328 14.79 7.41 0.50
CA ILE A 328 16.21 7.72 0.48
C ILE A 328 16.51 8.64 -0.70
N CYS A 329 16.82 9.91 -0.42
CA CYS A 329 17.39 10.81 -1.41
C CYS A 329 18.84 10.40 -1.65
N ALA A 330 19.25 10.17 -2.90
CA ALA A 330 20.63 9.85 -3.23
C ALA A 330 21.56 11.03 -2.94
N GLY A 331 21.06 12.26 -3.12
CA GLY A 331 21.81 13.48 -2.87
C GLY A 331 22.87 13.72 -3.93
N ARG A 332 23.76 14.69 -3.66
CA ARG A 332 24.85 15.06 -4.56
C ARG A 332 26.16 15.10 -3.80
N GLU A 333 27.11 14.22 -4.11
CA GLU A 333 28.44 14.21 -3.46
C GLU A 333 28.34 14.17 -1.92
N LYS A 334 27.39 13.37 -1.40
CA LYS A 334 27.04 13.27 0.03
C LYS A 334 26.45 14.55 0.65
N GLN A 335 26.00 15.49 -0.19
CA GLN A 335 25.28 16.70 0.21
C GLN A 335 23.80 16.61 -0.13
N PHE A 336 23.04 17.52 0.48
CA PHE A 336 21.63 17.72 0.25
C PHE A 336 21.32 18.05 -1.22
N SER A 337 20.31 17.38 -1.79
CA SER A 337 19.76 17.65 -3.12
C SER A 337 18.36 18.26 -2.98
N LEU A 338 18.12 19.41 -3.62
CA LEU A 338 16.85 20.13 -3.52
C LEU A 338 15.74 19.38 -4.27
N GLU A 339 16.06 18.89 -5.47
CA GLU A 339 15.16 18.15 -6.34
C GLU A 339 14.74 16.80 -5.76
N ASP A 340 15.69 16.04 -5.19
CA ASP A 340 15.40 14.76 -4.54
C ASP A 340 14.51 14.98 -3.31
N SER A 341 14.83 16.00 -2.50
CA SER A 341 14.09 16.32 -1.28
C SER A 341 12.66 16.79 -1.59
N ALA A 342 12.47 17.59 -2.64
CA ALA A 342 11.14 17.97 -3.09
C ALA A 342 10.35 16.72 -3.56
N CYS A 343 10.96 15.83 -4.32
CA CYS A 343 10.31 14.62 -4.80
C CYS A 343 9.94 13.67 -3.65
N ALA A 344 10.87 13.47 -2.70
CA ALA A 344 10.64 12.71 -1.47
C ALA A 344 9.49 13.30 -0.64
N GLY A 345 9.40 14.63 -0.54
CA GLY A 345 8.31 15.34 0.11
C GLY A 345 6.96 15.07 -0.56
N ARG A 346 6.92 15.01 -1.89
CA ARG A 346 5.72 14.68 -2.65
C ARG A 346 5.25 13.25 -2.36
N PHE A 347 6.16 12.29 -2.27
CA PHE A 347 5.84 10.91 -1.88
C PHE A 347 5.35 10.82 -0.43
N ALA A 348 6.10 11.40 0.52
CA ALA A 348 5.74 11.38 1.95
C ALA A 348 4.35 11.97 2.19
N ARG A 349 4.07 13.16 1.62
CA ARG A 349 2.74 13.80 1.68
C ARG A 349 1.68 12.96 0.97
N GLY A 350 2.05 12.32 -0.15
CA GLY A 350 1.19 11.40 -0.86
C GLY A 350 0.72 10.24 0.02
N ILE A 351 1.62 9.65 0.80
CA ILE A 351 1.30 8.56 1.75
C ILE A 351 0.42 9.12 2.89
N ALA A 352 0.90 10.16 3.58
CA ALA A 352 0.23 10.74 4.75
C ALA A 352 -1.20 11.24 4.47
N ARG A 353 -1.49 11.70 3.24
CA ARG A 353 -2.83 12.14 2.84
C ARG A 353 -3.90 11.05 2.98
N ARG A 354 -3.53 9.77 2.92
CA ARG A 354 -4.46 8.62 3.04
C ARG A 354 -4.19 7.77 4.28
N LEU A 355 -3.25 8.21 5.13
CA LEU A 355 -2.82 7.60 6.39
C LEU A 355 -2.41 8.73 7.35
N PRO A 356 -3.35 9.57 7.83
CA PRO A 356 -3.06 10.75 8.66
C PRO A 356 -2.36 10.40 9.99
N GLU A 357 -2.49 9.14 10.45
CA GLU A 357 -1.83 8.59 11.62
C GLU A 357 -0.36 8.22 11.42
N ALA A 358 0.14 8.21 10.17
CA ALA A 358 1.52 7.89 9.86
C ALA A 358 2.47 8.89 10.53
N ALA A 359 3.47 8.36 11.24
CA ALA A 359 4.51 9.18 11.86
C ALA A 359 5.56 9.54 10.80
N MET A 360 6.00 10.80 10.79
CA MET A 360 7.04 11.29 9.90
C MET A 360 8.21 11.85 10.71
N ASN A 361 9.45 11.60 10.30
CA ASN A 361 10.62 12.27 10.87
C ASN A 361 10.71 13.73 10.41
N ASP A 362 11.60 14.50 11.05
CA ASP A 362 11.82 15.92 10.75
C ASP A 362 12.20 16.15 9.28
N ALA A 363 12.99 15.25 8.70
CA ALA A 363 13.37 15.29 7.29
C ALA A 363 12.16 15.16 6.36
N ALA A 364 11.23 14.25 6.64
CA ALA A 364 9.99 14.08 5.86
C ALA A 364 9.07 15.30 5.96
N LEU A 365 8.99 15.93 7.15
CA LEU A 365 8.26 17.17 7.36
C LEU A 365 8.89 18.33 6.56
N ALA A 366 10.22 18.49 6.64
CA ALA A 366 10.95 19.50 5.88
C ALA A 366 10.79 19.32 4.37
N CYS A 367 10.93 18.09 3.88
CA CYS A 367 10.71 17.75 2.47
C CYS A 367 9.29 18.09 2.01
N SER A 368 8.29 17.82 2.84
CA SER A 368 6.89 18.17 2.55
C SER A 368 6.69 19.69 2.42
N MET A 369 7.41 20.50 3.18
CA MET A 369 7.41 21.96 3.05
C MET A 369 8.08 22.43 1.76
N ILE A 370 9.21 21.81 1.39
CA ILE A 370 9.91 22.08 0.12
C ILE A 370 9.00 21.76 -1.06
N ASP A 371 8.38 20.57 -1.08
CA ASP A 371 7.43 20.17 -2.12
C ASP A 371 6.22 21.13 -2.20
N ARG A 372 5.69 21.60 -1.06
CA ARG A 372 4.62 22.62 -1.06
C ARG A 372 5.05 23.95 -1.68
N ARG A 373 6.31 24.36 -1.50
CA ARG A 373 6.83 25.61 -2.08
C ARG A 373 6.83 25.58 -3.61
N TYR A 374 7.21 24.46 -4.22
CA TYR A 374 7.31 24.35 -5.68
C TYR A 374 6.04 23.81 -6.33
N GLY A 375 5.34 22.88 -5.67
CA GLY A 375 4.12 22.25 -6.17
C GLY A 375 4.35 21.59 -7.53
N ASP A 376 3.56 21.97 -8.53
CA ASP A 376 3.67 21.47 -9.89
C ASP A 376 4.65 22.28 -10.76
N ASN A 377 5.26 23.34 -10.24
CA ASN A 377 6.27 24.13 -10.97
C ASN A 377 7.66 23.51 -10.84
N LEU A 378 7.83 22.32 -11.43
CA LEU A 378 9.09 21.58 -11.41
C LEU A 378 10.19 22.26 -12.22
N THR A 379 9.83 23.03 -13.26
CA THR A 379 10.78 23.86 -14.00
C THR A 379 11.51 24.84 -13.08
N ARG A 380 10.76 25.54 -12.22
CA ARG A 380 11.35 26.46 -11.23
C ARG A 380 12.20 25.71 -10.21
N LEU A 381 11.74 24.56 -9.72
CA LEU A 381 12.51 23.72 -8.80
C LEU A 381 13.89 23.40 -9.38
N PHE A 382 13.96 22.95 -10.63
CA PHE A 382 15.22 22.58 -11.27
C PHE A 382 16.11 23.79 -11.62
N GLN A 383 15.51 24.95 -11.91
CA GLN A 383 16.26 26.20 -12.12
C GLN A 383 16.87 26.77 -10.83
N GLU A 384 16.24 26.54 -9.67
CA GLU A 384 16.77 26.95 -8.36
C GLU A 384 17.70 25.88 -7.76
N ALA A 385 17.60 24.63 -8.19
CA ALA A 385 18.45 23.54 -7.74
C ALA A 385 19.87 23.64 -8.30
N THR A 386 20.89 23.57 -7.43
CA THR A 386 22.30 23.64 -7.85
C THR A 386 22.67 22.58 -8.88
N HIS A 387 22.12 21.37 -8.77
CA HIS A 387 22.37 20.31 -9.76
C HIS A 387 21.66 20.58 -11.10
N GLY A 388 20.43 21.11 -11.06
CA GLY A 388 19.70 21.48 -12.27
C GLY A 388 20.37 22.61 -13.05
N VAL A 389 20.88 23.65 -12.36
CA VAL A 389 21.69 24.70 -12.98
C VAL A 389 22.95 24.12 -13.63
N ALA A 390 23.70 23.29 -12.90
CA ALA A 390 24.92 22.68 -13.42
C ALA A 390 24.67 21.78 -14.65
N LEU A 391 23.57 21.02 -14.67
CA LEU A 391 23.18 20.22 -15.84
C LEU A 391 22.82 21.11 -17.04
N ALA A 392 22.10 22.20 -16.83
CA ALA A 392 21.74 23.12 -17.91
C ALA A 392 23.00 23.78 -18.52
N GLU A 393 23.94 24.23 -17.69
CA GLU A 393 25.23 24.79 -18.12
C GLU A 393 26.10 23.76 -18.87
N ALA A 394 26.01 22.48 -18.48
CA ALA A 394 26.69 21.37 -19.14
C ALA A 394 26.01 20.91 -20.44
N GLY A 395 24.93 21.58 -20.88
CA GLY A 395 24.23 21.28 -22.13
C GLY A 395 23.09 20.26 -22.03
N TYR A 396 22.67 19.89 -20.81
CA TYR A 396 21.60 18.92 -20.54
C TYR A 396 20.28 19.58 -20.13
N ALA A 397 19.99 20.80 -20.59
CA ALA A 397 18.76 21.52 -20.21
C ALA A 397 17.47 20.76 -20.58
N GLU A 398 17.47 20.01 -21.70
CA GLU A 398 16.33 19.18 -22.10
C GLU A 398 16.06 18.01 -21.16
N ASP A 399 17.07 17.51 -20.45
CA ASP A 399 16.88 16.43 -19.48
C ASP A 399 15.99 16.88 -18.32
N LEU A 400 16.08 18.15 -17.92
CA LEU A 400 15.26 18.73 -16.86
C LEU A 400 13.77 18.70 -17.24
N VAL A 401 13.44 18.85 -18.52
CA VAL A 401 12.06 18.77 -19.01
C VAL A 401 11.52 17.35 -18.83
N ILE A 402 12.30 16.34 -19.21
CA ILE A 402 11.90 14.93 -19.06
C ILE A 402 11.80 14.56 -17.57
N CYS A 403 12.77 14.95 -16.75
CA CYS A 403 12.74 14.67 -15.31
C CYS A 403 11.54 15.32 -14.60
N GLY A 404 10.99 16.41 -15.15
CA GLY A 404 9.80 17.09 -14.65
C GLY A 404 8.48 16.59 -15.25
N SER A 405 8.51 15.63 -16.18
CA SER A 405 7.32 15.13 -16.87
C SER A 405 6.58 14.12 -16.00
N VAL A 406 5.78 14.62 -15.06
CA VAL A 406 5.09 13.80 -14.04
C VAL A 406 4.27 12.69 -14.71
N ASP A 407 4.47 11.45 -14.25
CA ASP A 407 3.76 10.24 -14.69
C ASP A 407 3.88 9.89 -16.19
N ALA A 408 4.84 10.48 -16.92
CA ALA A 408 5.08 10.15 -18.32
C ALA A 408 5.52 8.69 -18.56
N TYR A 409 6.10 8.04 -17.55
CA TYR A 409 6.61 6.68 -17.61
C TYR A 409 6.15 5.89 -16.37
N PRO A 410 4.88 5.44 -16.29
CA PRO A 410 4.26 4.88 -15.08
C PRO A 410 4.70 3.43 -14.79
N VAL A 411 6.00 3.17 -14.79
CA VAL A 411 6.60 1.89 -14.42
C VAL A 411 7.00 1.90 -12.94
N VAL A 412 6.97 0.73 -12.29
CA VAL A 412 7.52 0.54 -10.94
C VAL A 412 8.81 -0.27 -11.05
N PRO A 413 9.99 0.36 -11.03
CA PRO A 413 11.26 -0.34 -10.95
C PRO A 413 11.47 -0.90 -9.54
N VAL A 414 11.71 -2.20 -9.44
CA VAL A 414 12.02 -2.91 -8.19
C VAL A 414 13.45 -3.40 -8.24
N TYR A 415 14.23 -3.06 -7.22
CA TYR A 415 15.58 -3.55 -7.01
C TYR A 415 15.56 -4.83 -6.17
N SER A 416 16.05 -5.92 -6.74
CA SER A 416 16.14 -7.25 -6.13
C SER A 416 17.30 -8.02 -6.76
N ASP A 417 18.04 -8.80 -5.98
CA ASP A 417 19.18 -9.60 -6.46
C ASP A 417 20.21 -8.80 -7.29
N ARG A 418 20.48 -7.56 -6.85
CA ARG A 418 21.36 -6.58 -7.50
C ARG A 418 20.91 -6.17 -8.91
N GLN A 419 19.65 -6.37 -9.27
CA GLN A 419 19.07 -5.96 -10.53
C GLN A 419 17.80 -5.16 -10.31
N ILE A 420 17.53 -4.22 -11.20
CA ILE A 420 16.31 -3.42 -11.21
C ILE A 420 15.48 -3.90 -12.40
N THR A 421 14.28 -4.38 -12.10
CA THR A 421 13.33 -4.86 -13.11
C THR A 421 11.99 -4.18 -12.91
N LYS A 422 11.13 -4.19 -13.93
CA LYS A 422 9.73 -3.77 -13.74
C LYS A 422 9.01 -4.80 -12.86
N VAL A 423 8.07 -4.35 -12.02
CA VAL A 423 7.10 -5.26 -11.38
C VAL A 423 6.44 -6.11 -12.46
N GLY A 424 6.59 -7.43 -12.37
CA GLY A 424 5.95 -8.37 -13.29
C GLY A 424 4.50 -8.68 -12.88
N PRO A 425 3.68 -9.27 -13.79
CA PRO A 425 2.28 -9.61 -13.52
C PRO A 425 2.07 -10.60 -12.36
N GLU A 426 3.13 -11.27 -11.88
CA GLU A 426 3.07 -12.18 -10.72
C GLU A 426 3.11 -11.45 -9.37
N ARG A 427 3.62 -10.21 -9.30
CA ARG A 427 3.68 -9.39 -8.08
C ARG A 427 2.54 -8.36 -7.97
N GLU A 428 1.66 -8.30 -8.95
CA GLU A 428 0.41 -7.50 -8.92
C GLU A 428 -0.74 -8.20 -8.17
N ARG A 429 -0.52 -9.40 -7.63
CA ARG A 429 -1.54 -10.26 -7.00
C ARG A 429 -1.53 -10.24 -5.48
#